data_AF-A0A1I3Y9J2-F1
#
_entry.id   AF-A0A1I3Y9J2-F1
#
_cell.length_a   1.000
_cell.length_b   1.000
_cell.length_c   1.000
_cell.angle_alpha   90.00
_cell.angle_beta   90.00
_cell.angle_gamma   90.00
#
_symmetry.space_group_name_H-M   'P 1'
#
loop_
_entity.id
_entity.type
_entity.pdbx_description
1 polymer ?
#
loop_
_entity_poly.entity_id
_entity_poly.type
_entity_poly.pdbx_seq_one_letter_code
_entity_poly.pdbx_strand_id
1 'polypeptide(L)'
;MLSDLKVIRTNDWVQKRQACSISLLWVLLFWILSAEAGVFEFVDEVNEVDIITHPSGYNGRGGELVVTVGIAPMSPHAAEMEIPVQNAINTWNQQVPTTGNIKSNESIVPSRTFDFESVALHELGHCIGLAHPNMATESGLVGNDKNYTKAISGSNNRFDLNSGVDGIIGSSDDLRGDDINLHWFNRENNNPFVLAEIIDITTYSLNLDDLPSGHQFAANGDRQVSLLLGLQATEAVMQQGILSGESRRTLAADDIATLRLAMSGLDRLAGTPDDYILTLQYEGLTDDADIVFNFDNRASFAACSLTGFFLSDKHVVIQKGHISFNTGFIWFFNPELTPPVPEQPVVSILANNQTGDSVIVLAGDPLSLVVGLDPAHKSGDQADYWVRAMTPIGVYWLNNRLQFVRSDTPIRVHGGALIDFSAFSILESMTAGLPVGTYTVTFAVDENLDQIFDATYQNSVTFTLLPR
;
A
#
# COMPACT_ATOMS: atom_id res chain seq x y z
N MET A 1 82.32 -16.95 22.25
CA MET A 1 83.08 -18.21 22.40
C MET A 1 82.05 -19.32 22.35
N LEU A 2 81.90 -20.01 21.20
CA LEU A 2 80.85 -21.02 20.91
C LEU A 2 79.40 -20.47 20.94
N SER A 3 78.43 -20.98 20.17
CA SER A 3 78.50 -21.83 18.96
C SER A 3 77.20 -21.70 18.14
N ASP A 4 77.25 -22.08 16.87
CA ASP A 4 76.19 -22.02 15.85
C ASP A 4 74.93 -22.86 16.15
N LEU A 5 73.80 -22.55 15.48
CA LEU A 5 73.23 -23.42 14.41
C LEU A 5 71.96 -22.87 13.72
N LYS A 6 71.91 -23.07 12.40
CA LYS A 6 70.79 -23.13 11.40
C LYS A 6 69.39 -22.60 11.81
N VAL A 7 68.74 -21.70 11.06
CA VAL A 7 68.34 -21.71 9.62
C VAL A 7 67.31 -22.79 9.25
N ILE A 8 66.09 -22.35 8.88
CA ILE A 8 65.25 -22.82 7.75
C ILE A 8 64.16 -21.76 7.47
N ARG A 9 63.64 -21.69 6.24
CA ARG A 9 62.54 -20.80 5.81
C ARG A 9 61.22 -21.57 5.70
N THR A 10 60.10 -20.89 5.88
CA THR A 10 58.94 -20.92 4.97
C THR A 10 58.10 -19.65 5.12
N ASN A 11 57.34 -19.29 4.08
CA ASN A 11 56.28 -18.27 4.15
C ASN A 11 54.93 -18.98 4.35
N ASP A 12 54.01 -18.34 5.07
CA ASP A 12 52.55 -18.35 4.84
C ASP A 12 52.02 -17.03 5.45
N TRP A 13 51.51 -16.05 4.71
CA TRP A 13 50.30 -16.01 3.86
C TRP A 13 48.96 -16.22 4.60
N VAL A 14 48.47 -15.10 5.16
CA VAL A 14 47.05 -14.68 5.21
C VAL A 14 46.01 -15.72 5.68
N GLN A 15 45.70 -15.73 6.98
CA GLN A 15 44.40 -16.17 7.51
C GLN A 15 44.05 -15.45 8.83
N LYS A 16 42.76 -15.43 9.20
CA LYS A 16 42.11 -14.58 10.24
C LYS A 16 42.10 -13.10 9.79
N ARG A 17 41.05 -12.55 9.17
CA ARG A 17 39.58 -12.70 9.35
C ARG A 17 39.07 -12.32 10.75
N GLN A 18 38.38 -11.16 10.78
CA GLN A 18 37.08 -10.91 11.43
C GLN A 18 36.90 -11.34 12.89
N ALA A 19 37.10 -10.40 13.83
CA ALA A 19 36.66 -10.53 15.23
C ALA A 19 36.45 -9.16 15.92
N CYS A 20 35.64 -8.27 15.35
CA CYS A 20 35.04 -7.12 16.06
C CYS A 20 33.89 -6.51 15.24
N SER A 21 32.64 -6.86 15.60
CA SER A 21 31.37 -6.15 15.35
C SER A 21 30.19 -7.08 15.68
N ILE A 22 30.19 -7.62 16.90
CA ILE A 22 29.01 -8.29 17.48
C ILE A 22 28.43 -7.29 18.47
N SER A 23 27.36 -6.59 18.06
CA SER A 23 26.37 -5.82 18.86
C SER A 23 25.76 -4.66 18.07
N LEU A 24 25.13 -4.93 16.90
CA LEU A 24 24.24 -3.96 16.22
C LEU A 24 23.31 -4.59 15.16
N LEU A 25 23.06 -5.91 15.22
CA LEU A 25 22.33 -6.66 14.19
C LEU A 25 21.24 -7.57 14.79
N TRP A 26 20.25 -6.94 15.44
CA TRP A 26 19.08 -7.61 16.05
C TRP A 26 17.76 -6.85 15.82
N VAL A 27 17.74 -5.88 14.88
CA VAL A 27 16.60 -4.97 14.64
C VAL A 27 16.08 -5.03 13.18
N LEU A 28 16.77 -5.77 12.30
CA LEU A 28 16.42 -5.93 10.87
C LEU A 28 16.16 -7.39 10.52
N LEU A 29 15.25 -8.01 11.29
CA LEU A 29 14.72 -9.36 11.05
C LEU A 29 13.23 -9.45 11.43
N PHE A 30 12.50 -8.34 11.23
CA PHE A 30 11.07 -8.45 10.97
C PHE A 30 10.88 -9.13 9.62
N TRP A 31 9.92 -10.06 9.57
CA TRP A 31 9.64 -10.85 8.40
C TRP A 31 8.75 -10.04 7.43
N ILE A 32 8.60 -10.53 6.21
CA ILE A 32 7.55 -10.05 5.30
C ILE A 32 6.21 -10.39 5.95
N LEU A 33 5.29 -9.44 6.01
CA LEU A 33 3.97 -9.54 6.64
C LEU A 33 2.93 -8.96 5.66
N SER A 34 1.76 -9.61 5.58
CA SER A 34 0.64 -9.26 4.68
C SER A 34 -0.67 -9.20 5.47
N ALA A 35 -1.20 -8.00 5.73
CA ALA A 35 -2.52 -7.83 6.36
C ALA A 35 -3.22 -6.49 6.06
N GLU A 36 -4.55 -6.54 6.24
CA GLU A 36 -5.60 -5.53 6.00
C GLU A 36 -6.76 -5.97 6.96
N ALA A 37 -8.06 -5.66 6.90
CA ALA A 37 -8.91 -4.77 6.10
C ALA A 37 -9.97 -4.12 7.02
N GLY A 38 -10.62 -3.05 6.55
CA GLY A 38 -11.52 -2.19 7.32
C GLY A 38 -12.98 -2.67 7.47
N VAL A 39 -13.93 -1.76 7.23
CA VAL A 39 -15.35 -1.88 7.65
C VAL A 39 -16.28 -1.51 6.49
N PHE A 40 -17.49 -2.05 6.45
CA PHE A 40 -18.52 -1.68 5.47
C PHE A 40 -19.56 -0.69 6.02
N GLU A 41 -20.13 0.10 5.11
CA GLU A 41 -21.34 0.88 5.36
C GLU A 41 -22.52 0.00 5.74
N PHE A 42 -23.53 0.59 6.40
CA PHE A 42 -24.70 -0.08 6.97
C PHE A 42 -24.44 -1.08 8.12
N VAL A 43 -23.18 -1.28 8.56
CA VAL A 43 -22.87 -2.09 9.76
C VAL A 43 -23.02 -1.24 11.04
N ASP A 44 -23.94 -1.60 11.93
CA ASP A 44 -24.23 -0.90 13.18
C ASP A 44 -24.82 -1.82 14.28
N GLU A 45 -25.37 -1.26 15.37
CA GLU A 45 -26.04 -2.00 16.47
C GLU A 45 -27.46 -2.50 16.13
N VAL A 46 -28.01 -2.12 14.98
CA VAL A 46 -29.38 -2.44 14.54
C VAL A 46 -29.39 -3.54 13.48
N ASN A 47 -28.39 -3.53 12.61
CA ASN A 47 -28.15 -4.54 11.58
C ASN A 47 -27.19 -5.64 12.10
N GLU A 48 -26.88 -6.66 11.31
CA GLU A 48 -25.92 -7.68 11.72
C GLU A 48 -24.47 -7.20 11.54
N VAL A 49 -23.58 -7.53 12.49
CA VAL A 49 -22.16 -7.14 12.50
C VAL A 49 -21.31 -7.70 11.33
N ASP A 50 -21.92 -8.49 10.47
CA ASP A 50 -21.31 -9.33 9.43
C ASP A 50 -22.02 -9.08 8.09
N ILE A 51 -22.12 -7.81 7.72
CA ILE A 51 -22.67 -7.34 6.44
C ILE A 51 -21.53 -6.84 5.55
N ILE A 52 -21.64 -7.15 4.27
CA ILE A 52 -20.81 -6.59 3.20
C ILE A 52 -21.69 -5.63 2.37
N THR A 53 -21.17 -4.44 2.05
CA THR A 53 -21.88 -3.44 1.24
C THR A 53 -21.22 -3.30 -0.12
N HIS A 54 -22.04 -3.43 -1.17
CA HIS A 54 -21.60 -3.36 -2.57
C HIS A 54 -22.01 -2.03 -3.24
N PRO A 55 -21.24 -1.57 -4.24
CA PRO A 55 -21.57 -0.41 -5.06
C PRO A 55 -22.88 -0.56 -5.85
N SER A 56 -23.38 0.57 -6.35
CA SER A 56 -24.59 0.63 -7.19
C SER A 56 -24.55 -0.35 -8.36
N GLY A 57 -25.67 -1.06 -8.57
CA GLY A 57 -25.86 -1.97 -9.70
C GLY A 57 -25.45 -3.43 -9.47
N TYR A 58 -24.75 -3.75 -8.38
CA TYR A 58 -24.43 -5.15 -8.06
C TYR A 58 -25.69 -5.98 -7.82
N ASN A 59 -25.68 -7.24 -8.29
CA ASN A 59 -26.87 -8.08 -8.32
C ASN A 59 -26.59 -9.58 -8.09
N GLY A 60 -25.46 -9.92 -7.46
CA GLY A 60 -25.05 -11.31 -7.24
C GLY A 60 -24.56 -12.00 -8.51
N ARG A 61 -23.83 -11.26 -9.35
CA ARG A 61 -23.24 -11.72 -10.61
C ARG A 61 -21.94 -10.98 -10.86
N GLY A 62 -20.94 -11.71 -11.31
CA GLY A 62 -19.62 -11.18 -11.56
C GLY A 62 -19.44 -10.51 -12.92
N GLY A 63 -18.23 -9.98 -13.13
CA GLY A 63 -17.84 -9.22 -14.31
C GLY A 63 -17.53 -7.74 -13.99
N GLU A 64 -17.65 -6.87 -14.99
CA GLU A 64 -17.44 -5.43 -14.78
C GLU A 64 -18.68 -4.78 -14.17
N LEU A 65 -18.50 -4.06 -13.06
CA LEU A 65 -19.50 -3.25 -12.39
C LEU A 65 -19.16 -1.77 -12.60
N VAL A 66 -19.81 -1.13 -13.57
CA VAL A 66 -19.63 0.31 -13.82
C VAL A 66 -20.53 1.13 -12.90
N VAL A 67 -19.96 2.09 -12.18
CA VAL A 67 -20.67 3.06 -11.35
C VAL A 67 -20.36 4.48 -11.84
N THR A 68 -21.39 5.25 -12.17
CA THR A 68 -21.22 6.61 -12.71
C THR A 68 -21.05 7.64 -11.60
N VAL A 69 -20.14 8.59 -11.82
CA VAL A 69 -19.77 9.64 -10.87
C VAL A 69 -19.87 11.00 -11.55
N GLY A 70 -20.65 11.92 -10.98
CA GLY A 70 -20.90 13.25 -11.52
C GLY A 70 -20.75 14.35 -10.49
N ILE A 71 -20.67 15.59 -10.97
CA ILE A 71 -20.69 16.81 -10.15
C ILE A 71 -22.00 17.55 -10.41
N ALA A 72 -22.71 17.95 -9.35
CA ALA A 72 -23.95 18.71 -9.49
C ALA A 72 -23.70 20.04 -10.27
N PRO A 73 -24.35 20.30 -11.43
CA PRO A 73 -24.00 21.42 -12.31
C PRO A 73 -24.14 22.82 -11.72
N MET A 74 -24.91 22.96 -10.63
CA MET A 74 -25.10 24.22 -9.90
C MET A 74 -24.27 24.30 -8.60
N SER A 75 -23.41 23.31 -8.34
CA SER A 75 -22.55 23.31 -7.15
C SER A 75 -21.63 24.53 -7.16
N PRO A 76 -21.44 25.21 -6.01
CA PRO A 76 -20.23 26.00 -5.78
C PRO A 76 -18.99 25.17 -6.14
N HIS A 77 -17.98 25.83 -6.72
CA HIS A 77 -16.72 25.22 -7.14
C HIS A 77 -16.82 24.06 -8.16
N ALA A 78 -17.93 23.93 -8.90
CA ALA A 78 -18.14 22.82 -9.85
C ALA A 78 -16.99 22.64 -10.86
N ALA A 79 -16.40 23.74 -11.37
CA ALA A 79 -15.28 23.68 -12.31
C ALA A 79 -13.95 23.35 -11.62
N GLU A 80 -13.74 23.83 -10.39
CA GLU A 80 -12.54 23.53 -9.59
C GLU A 80 -12.54 22.08 -9.05
N MET A 81 -13.71 21.45 -8.92
CA MET A 81 -13.86 20.05 -8.50
C MET A 81 -13.54 19.02 -9.59
N GLU A 82 -13.61 19.38 -10.88
CA GLU A 82 -13.54 18.40 -11.98
C GLU A 82 -12.26 17.56 -11.97
N ILE A 83 -11.10 18.18 -11.80
CA ILE A 83 -9.80 17.50 -11.80
C ILE A 83 -9.61 16.64 -10.52
N PRO A 84 -9.84 17.16 -9.30
CA PRO A 84 -9.83 16.35 -8.08
C PRO A 84 -10.77 15.15 -8.10
N VAL A 85 -11.98 15.27 -8.66
CA VAL A 85 -12.93 14.15 -8.75
C VAL A 85 -12.43 13.10 -9.75
N GLN A 86 -11.89 13.51 -10.90
CA GLN A 86 -11.22 12.58 -11.83
C GLN A 86 -10.01 11.87 -11.19
N ASN A 87 -9.21 12.58 -10.41
CA ASN A 87 -8.08 12.01 -9.68
C ASN A 87 -8.54 10.98 -8.62
N ALA A 88 -9.58 11.29 -7.85
CA ALA A 88 -10.16 10.37 -6.87
C ALA A 88 -10.76 9.10 -7.51
N ILE A 89 -11.44 9.26 -8.65
CA ILE A 89 -11.95 8.16 -9.49
C ILE A 89 -10.80 7.28 -9.98
N ASN A 90 -9.73 7.89 -10.51
CA ASN A 90 -8.56 7.17 -11.00
C ASN A 90 -7.88 6.38 -9.88
N THR A 91 -7.72 6.95 -8.68
CA THR A 91 -7.12 6.27 -7.52
C THR A 91 -7.93 5.03 -7.10
N TRP A 92 -9.26 5.13 -7.01
CA TRP A 92 -10.12 3.97 -6.70
C TRP A 92 -10.17 2.92 -7.81
N ASN A 93 -10.07 3.32 -9.08
CA ASN A 93 -9.96 2.40 -10.22
C ASN A 93 -8.60 1.68 -10.29
N GLN A 94 -7.53 2.31 -9.76
CA GLN A 94 -6.18 1.76 -9.78
C GLN A 94 -5.95 0.72 -8.69
N GLN A 95 -6.54 0.92 -7.50
CA GLN A 95 -6.38 0.04 -6.33
C GLN A 95 -4.91 -0.29 -5.99
N VAL A 96 -4.01 0.69 -6.15
CA VAL A 96 -2.57 0.56 -5.85
C VAL A 96 -2.32 0.99 -4.40
N PRO A 97 -1.81 0.10 -3.52
CA PRO A 97 -1.50 0.44 -2.14
C PRO A 97 -0.25 1.30 -2.07
N THR A 98 -0.23 2.27 -1.15
CA THR A 98 0.90 3.18 -0.98
C THR A 98 1.28 3.35 0.49
N THR A 99 2.55 3.70 0.72
CA THR A 99 3.03 4.11 2.04
C THR A 99 3.54 5.54 1.99
N GLY A 100 3.53 6.23 3.13
CA GLY A 100 3.83 7.66 3.20
C GLY A 100 2.79 8.53 2.50
N ASN A 101 1.53 8.09 2.39
CA ASN A 101 0.47 8.79 1.65
C ASN A 101 0.05 10.13 2.27
N ILE A 102 0.29 10.36 3.58
CA ILE A 102 0.15 11.67 4.21
C ILE A 102 1.29 12.60 3.75
N LYS A 103 0.97 13.68 3.04
CA LYS A 103 1.93 14.74 2.68
C LYS A 103 1.54 16.07 3.35
N SER A 104 2.29 16.50 4.37
CA SER A 104 2.07 17.77 5.08
C SER A 104 3.09 18.84 4.64
N ASN A 105 2.90 19.42 3.46
CA ASN A 105 3.84 20.36 2.83
C ASN A 105 3.08 21.56 2.23
N GLU A 106 3.43 22.78 2.65
CA GLU A 106 2.87 24.05 2.16
C GLU A 106 2.96 24.23 0.63
N SER A 107 3.91 23.54 -0.03
CA SER A 107 4.07 23.52 -1.49
C SER A 107 3.12 22.55 -2.21
N ILE A 108 2.37 21.73 -1.48
CA ILE A 108 1.38 20.76 -1.99
C ILE A 108 -0.02 21.17 -1.52
N VAL A 109 -0.19 21.43 -0.22
CA VAL A 109 -1.43 21.91 0.40
C VAL A 109 -1.10 23.01 1.41
N PRO A 110 -1.63 24.24 1.27
CA PRO A 110 -1.44 25.29 2.25
C PRO A 110 -1.95 24.91 3.66
N SER A 111 -1.23 25.28 4.71
CA SER A 111 -1.46 24.85 6.12
C SER A 111 -2.82 25.23 6.73
N ARG A 112 -3.64 26.00 6.03
CA ARG A 112 -4.97 26.46 6.45
C ARG A 112 -6.11 26.06 5.52
N THR A 113 -5.81 25.23 4.52
CA THR A 113 -6.80 24.66 3.60
C THR A 113 -6.97 23.17 3.84
N PHE A 114 -8.18 22.67 3.63
CA PHE A 114 -8.41 21.24 3.47
C PHE A 114 -8.24 20.88 1.99
N ASP A 115 -7.51 19.81 1.72
CA ASP A 115 -7.33 19.31 0.35
C ASP A 115 -8.61 18.62 -0.13
N PHE A 116 -9.30 19.26 -1.08
CA PHE A 116 -10.57 18.75 -1.59
C PHE A 116 -10.40 17.37 -2.24
N GLU A 117 -9.29 17.08 -2.90
CA GLU A 117 -9.03 15.77 -3.53
C GLU A 117 -8.97 14.64 -2.49
N SER A 118 -8.28 14.86 -1.37
CA SER A 118 -8.19 13.89 -0.28
C SER A 118 -9.52 13.63 0.43
N VAL A 119 -10.37 14.66 0.57
CA VAL A 119 -11.72 14.49 1.12
C VAL A 119 -12.64 13.85 0.09
N ALA A 120 -12.58 14.25 -1.18
CA ALA A 120 -13.33 13.64 -2.27
C ALA A 120 -13.05 12.13 -2.39
N LEU A 121 -11.79 11.71 -2.23
CA LEU A 121 -11.38 10.30 -2.24
C LEU A 121 -12.00 9.51 -1.06
N HIS A 122 -12.00 10.09 0.14
CA HIS A 122 -12.60 9.51 1.35
C HIS A 122 -14.12 9.35 1.23
N GLU A 123 -14.83 10.41 0.83
CA GLU A 123 -16.29 10.36 0.66
C GLU A 123 -16.71 9.46 -0.52
N LEU A 124 -15.85 9.32 -1.54
CA LEU A 124 -16.07 8.36 -2.62
C LEU A 124 -15.94 6.91 -2.12
N GLY A 125 -15.04 6.64 -1.17
CA GLY A 125 -14.93 5.35 -0.47
C GLY A 125 -16.20 4.96 0.28
N HIS A 126 -16.78 5.90 1.03
CA HIS A 126 -18.12 5.73 1.61
C HIS A 126 -19.17 5.45 0.53
N CYS A 127 -19.16 6.23 -0.55
CA CYS A 127 -20.15 6.10 -1.62
C CYS A 127 -19.98 4.85 -2.53
N ILE A 128 -18.94 4.04 -2.33
CA ILE A 128 -18.79 2.69 -2.92
C ILE A 128 -18.92 1.55 -1.89
N GLY A 129 -19.11 1.86 -0.60
CA GLY A 129 -19.54 0.90 0.42
C GLY A 129 -18.66 0.76 1.67
N LEU A 130 -17.57 1.53 1.81
CA LEU A 130 -16.62 1.41 2.92
C LEU A 130 -16.97 2.38 4.05
N ALA A 131 -16.92 1.93 5.31
CA ALA A 131 -17.05 2.79 6.48
C ALA A 131 -15.69 3.08 7.12
N HIS A 132 -15.68 3.95 8.13
CA HIS A 132 -14.48 4.25 8.91
C HIS A 132 -13.94 2.99 9.62
N PRO A 133 -12.62 2.69 9.53
CA PRO A 133 -11.98 1.62 10.29
C PRO A 133 -11.74 1.99 11.77
N ASN A 134 -11.89 3.27 12.12
CA ASN A 134 -11.92 3.75 13.50
C ASN A 134 -13.35 4.03 14.02
N MET A 135 -13.51 4.06 15.35
CA MET A 135 -14.77 4.39 16.03
C MET A 135 -15.43 5.68 15.49
N ALA A 136 -14.61 6.67 15.11
CA ALA A 136 -15.00 7.90 14.44
C ALA A 136 -16.07 8.70 15.20
N THR A 137 -16.65 9.74 14.59
CA THR A 137 -17.61 10.66 15.26
C THR A 137 -18.94 10.01 15.63
N GLU A 138 -19.40 9.05 14.84
CA GLU A 138 -20.70 8.40 14.97
C GLU A 138 -20.78 7.49 16.20
N SER A 139 -19.65 7.06 16.77
CA SER A 139 -19.58 6.42 18.10
C SER A 139 -20.01 7.32 19.26
N GLY A 140 -20.06 8.64 19.05
CA GLY A 140 -20.26 9.64 20.10
C GLY A 140 -19.04 9.84 21.02
N LEU A 141 -17.91 9.16 20.77
CA LEU A 141 -16.66 9.32 21.51
C LEU A 141 -15.97 10.67 21.19
N VAL A 142 -15.04 11.07 22.04
CA VAL A 142 -14.42 12.41 22.01
C VAL A 142 -12.89 12.35 22.01
N GLY A 143 -12.25 13.32 21.36
CA GLY A 143 -10.79 13.37 21.26
C GLY A 143 -10.23 12.12 20.55
N ASN A 144 -9.19 11.53 21.14
CA ASN A 144 -8.48 10.37 20.59
C ASN A 144 -9.27 9.06 20.74
N ASP A 145 -10.30 9.01 21.60
CA ASP A 145 -11.11 7.80 21.80
C ASP A 145 -11.88 7.40 20.51
N LYS A 146 -11.98 8.33 19.54
CA LYS A 146 -12.50 8.04 18.19
C LYS A 146 -11.55 7.21 17.32
N ASN A 147 -10.29 7.03 17.71
CA ASN A 147 -9.28 6.37 16.89
C ASN A 147 -9.17 4.85 17.16
N TYR A 148 -9.82 4.33 18.21
CA TYR A 148 -9.90 2.89 18.47
C TYR A 148 -10.50 2.15 17.27
N THR A 149 -10.14 0.88 17.06
CA THR A 149 -10.70 0.07 15.96
C THR A 149 -12.23 -0.05 16.07
N LYS A 150 -12.92 0.00 14.93
CA LYS A 150 -14.39 0.00 14.85
C LYS A 150 -15.02 -1.20 15.56
N ALA A 151 -15.94 -0.91 16.46
CA ALA A 151 -16.72 -1.88 17.20
C ALA A 151 -18.13 -1.34 17.51
N ILE A 152 -19.03 -2.21 17.93
CA ILE A 152 -20.25 -1.83 18.66
C ILE A 152 -20.13 -2.20 20.14
N SER A 153 -20.98 -1.63 20.98
CA SER A 153 -20.88 -1.79 22.43
C SER A 153 -21.24 -3.21 22.88
N GLY A 154 -20.58 -3.67 23.94
CA GLY A 154 -20.75 -5.05 24.42
C GLY A 154 -22.09 -5.34 25.10
N SER A 155 -22.21 -6.53 25.67
CA SER A 155 -23.30 -6.86 26.61
C SER A 155 -23.36 -5.88 27.78
N ASN A 156 -22.25 -5.22 28.11
CA ASN A 156 -22.18 -4.16 29.13
C ASN A 156 -22.80 -2.80 28.70
N ASN A 157 -23.11 -2.61 27.41
CA ASN A 157 -23.66 -1.39 26.77
C ASN A 157 -22.75 -0.16 26.93
N ARG A 158 -21.44 -0.35 26.78
CA ARG A 158 -20.37 0.67 26.73
C ARG A 158 -19.26 0.19 25.80
N PHE A 159 -18.33 1.10 25.49
CA PHE A 159 -17.06 0.76 24.86
C PHE A 159 -15.98 0.57 25.93
N ASP A 160 -15.23 -0.52 25.84
CA ASP A 160 -14.03 -0.75 26.65
C ASP A 160 -12.80 -0.19 25.93
N LEU A 161 -12.33 0.96 26.41
CA LEU A 161 -11.33 1.81 25.76
C LEU A 161 -10.01 1.76 26.54
N ASN A 162 -9.11 0.85 26.14
CA ASN A 162 -7.80 0.67 26.78
C ASN A 162 -6.74 0.25 25.76
N SER A 163 -5.78 1.14 25.45
CA SER A 163 -4.75 0.96 24.42
C SER A 163 -3.57 0.09 24.86
N GLY A 164 -3.89 -1.13 25.30
CA GLY A 164 -2.95 -2.25 25.47
C GLY A 164 -1.73 -1.99 26.35
N VAL A 165 -0.58 -2.50 25.90
CA VAL A 165 0.73 -2.38 26.55
C VAL A 165 1.64 -1.41 25.77
N ASP A 166 1.47 -1.28 24.45
CA ASP A 166 2.25 -0.34 23.64
C ASP A 166 1.79 1.13 23.80
N GLY A 167 0.53 1.36 24.20
CA GLY A 167 -0.05 2.69 24.39
C GLY A 167 -0.57 3.35 23.10
N ILE A 168 -0.69 2.59 22.01
CA ILE A 168 -1.16 3.04 20.69
C ILE A 168 -2.62 2.63 20.51
N ILE A 169 -3.50 3.61 20.36
CA ILE A 169 -4.93 3.37 20.15
C ILE A 169 -5.14 2.75 18.76
N GLY A 170 -5.92 1.67 18.67
CA GLY A 170 -6.15 0.93 17.41
C GLY A 170 -5.04 -0.07 17.07
N SER A 171 -4.12 -0.35 18.00
CA SER A 171 -3.09 -1.39 17.84
C SER A 171 -3.69 -2.81 17.93
N SER A 172 -2.86 -3.82 17.71
CA SER A 172 -3.27 -5.22 17.87
C SER A 172 -3.33 -5.69 19.33
N ASP A 173 -2.88 -4.89 20.32
CA ASP A 173 -2.96 -5.22 21.76
C ASP A 173 -4.01 -4.41 22.56
N ASP A 174 -4.85 -3.63 21.85
CA ASP A 174 -6.07 -2.98 22.34
C ASP A 174 -6.93 -3.94 23.21
N LEU A 175 -7.23 -3.54 24.44
CA LEU A 175 -7.94 -4.34 25.45
C LEU A 175 -9.43 -3.99 25.49
N ARG A 176 -10.18 -4.48 24.49
CA ARG A 176 -11.56 -4.08 24.16
C ARG A 176 -12.69 -4.83 24.89
N GLY A 177 -12.41 -5.47 26.03
CA GLY A 177 -13.43 -5.99 26.95
C GLY A 177 -14.44 -6.96 26.32
N ASP A 178 -15.71 -6.54 26.24
CA ASP A 178 -16.77 -7.25 25.49
C ASP A 178 -17.34 -6.48 24.28
N ASP A 179 -16.62 -5.47 23.77
CA ASP A 179 -16.91 -4.80 22.49
C ASP A 179 -16.95 -5.81 21.33
N ILE A 180 -17.91 -5.65 20.41
CA ILE A 180 -18.04 -6.54 19.24
C ILE A 180 -17.37 -5.89 18.02
N ASN A 181 -16.31 -6.51 17.53
CA ASN A 181 -15.53 -6.07 16.37
C ASN A 181 -16.37 -5.97 15.07
N LEU A 182 -16.16 -4.88 14.31
CA LEU A 182 -16.73 -4.69 12.97
C LEU A 182 -15.66 -4.66 11.84
N HIS A 183 -14.38 -4.83 12.20
CA HIS A 183 -13.23 -4.65 11.31
C HIS A 183 -12.74 -5.99 10.76
N TRP A 184 -12.70 -6.13 9.43
CA TRP A 184 -12.35 -7.37 8.71
C TRP A 184 -10.84 -7.61 8.70
N PHE A 185 -10.23 -7.97 9.82
CA PHE A 185 -8.78 -8.16 9.88
C PHE A 185 -8.30 -9.41 9.12
N ASN A 186 -7.08 -9.33 8.59
CA ASN A 186 -6.36 -10.45 8.01
C ASN A 186 -5.80 -11.38 9.10
N ARG A 187 -6.08 -12.67 8.96
CA ARG A 187 -5.88 -13.72 9.96
C ARG A 187 -4.40 -14.13 10.15
N GLU A 188 -3.52 -13.82 9.20
CA GLU A 188 -2.10 -14.18 9.30
C GLU A 188 -1.35 -13.25 10.25
N ASN A 189 -1.58 -11.93 10.18
CA ASN A 189 -0.78 -10.97 10.96
C ASN A 189 -1.45 -9.64 11.38
N ASN A 190 -2.72 -9.33 11.05
CA ASN A 190 -3.46 -8.20 11.65
C ASN A 190 -2.68 -6.85 11.71
N ASN A 191 -2.09 -6.46 10.59
CA ASN A 191 -1.28 -5.25 10.35
C ASN A 191 -1.87 -4.58 9.10
N PRO A 192 -2.67 -3.51 9.19
CA PRO A 192 -3.58 -3.08 8.11
C PRO A 192 -2.93 -2.37 6.90
N PHE A 193 -1.65 -2.62 6.62
CA PHE A 193 -0.86 -1.86 5.65
C PHE A 193 -0.22 -2.68 4.52
N VAL A 194 -0.57 -3.96 4.32
CA VAL A 194 0.00 -4.80 3.24
C VAL A 194 -0.99 -5.82 2.66
N LEU A 195 -1.23 -5.81 1.34
CA LEU A 195 -2.08 -6.80 0.64
C LEU A 195 -1.79 -8.27 1.00
N ALA A 196 -2.86 -9.06 1.15
CA ALA A 196 -2.81 -10.52 0.99
C ALA A 196 -2.78 -10.93 -0.49
N GLU A 197 -2.31 -12.14 -0.78
CA GLU A 197 -2.37 -12.73 -2.13
C GLU A 197 -3.82 -13.02 -2.58
N ILE A 198 -4.66 -13.43 -1.64
CA ILE A 198 -6.10 -13.68 -1.82
C ILE A 198 -6.84 -12.82 -0.79
N ILE A 199 -7.90 -12.13 -1.20
CA ILE A 199 -8.68 -11.23 -0.34
C ILE A 199 -10.14 -11.69 -0.31
N ASP A 200 -10.41 -12.63 0.58
CA ASP A 200 -11.71 -13.29 0.76
C ASP A 200 -11.86 -13.83 2.21
N ILE A 201 -12.96 -14.51 2.54
CA ILE A 201 -13.17 -15.02 3.92
C ILE A 201 -12.23 -16.18 4.32
N THR A 202 -11.34 -16.64 3.45
CA THR A 202 -10.29 -17.61 3.84
C THR A 202 -9.12 -16.91 4.52
N THR A 203 -8.78 -15.69 4.09
CA THR A 203 -7.68 -14.87 4.60
C THR A 203 -8.12 -13.75 5.55
N TYR A 204 -9.38 -13.31 5.47
CA TYR A 204 -9.98 -12.23 6.28
C TYR A 204 -11.06 -12.74 7.23
N SER A 205 -11.20 -12.12 8.41
CA SER A 205 -12.24 -12.47 9.40
C SER A 205 -12.68 -11.27 10.24
N LEU A 206 -13.92 -11.30 10.72
CA LEU A 206 -14.40 -10.44 11.82
C LEU A 206 -14.18 -11.07 13.20
N ASN A 207 -14.02 -12.39 13.25
CA ASN A 207 -14.03 -13.16 14.48
C ASN A 207 -12.66 -13.11 15.18
N LEU A 208 -12.60 -12.48 16.36
CA LEU A 208 -11.36 -12.27 17.11
C LEU A 208 -10.64 -13.57 17.53
N ASP A 209 -11.32 -14.73 17.55
CA ASP A 209 -10.65 -16.03 17.75
C ASP A 209 -9.69 -16.40 16.57
N ASP A 210 -9.83 -15.76 15.41
CA ASP A 210 -8.92 -15.91 14.26
C ASP A 210 -7.68 -15.00 14.33
N LEU A 211 -7.50 -14.22 15.41
CA LEU A 211 -6.35 -13.32 15.55
C LEU A 211 -5.00 -14.07 15.68
N PRO A 212 -3.90 -13.47 15.18
CA PRO A 212 -2.55 -13.96 15.42
C PRO A 212 -2.23 -14.11 16.91
N SER A 213 -1.49 -15.16 17.27
CA SER A 213 -1.19 -15.49 18.67
C SER A 213 -0.44 -14.36 19.39
N GLY A 214 -1.12 -13.73 20.35
CA GLY A 214 -0.61 -12.59 21.12
C GLY A 214 -1.36 -11.27 20.84
N HIS A 215 -2.15 -11.19 19.77
CA HIS A 215 -3.05 -10.07 19.51
C HIS A 215 -4.34 -10.21 20.33
N GLN A 216 -4.99 -9.08 20.60
CA GLN A 216 -6.14 -8.93 21.48
C GLN A 216 -7.34 -8.28 20.78
N PHE A 217 -7.10 -7.45 19.75
CA PHE A 217 -8.14 -6.91 18.88
C PHE A 217 -7.66 -6.73 17.44
N ALA A 218 -8.60 -6.46 16.53
CA ALA A 218 -8.30 -6.03 15.17
C ALA A 218 -7.54 -4.67 15.19
N ALA A 219 -6.49 -4.54 14.40
CA ALA A 219 -5.74 -3.28 14.28
C ALA A 219 -6.24 -2.46 13.07
N ASN A 220 -6.31 -1.13 13.21
CA ASN A 220 -6.85 -0.24 12.18
C ASN A 220 -5.79 0.63 11.48
N GLY A 221 -6.16 1.20 10.34
CA GLY A 221 -5.27 1.97 9.46
C GLY A 221 -4.78 3.33 9.99
N ASP A 222 -4.70 3.57 11.30
CA ASP A 222 -4.27 4.85 11.90
C ASP A 222 -2.78 5.18 11.68
N ARG A 223 -2.45 6.47 11.53
CA ARG A 223 -1.07 6.96 11.40
C ARG A 223 -0.15 6.64 12.59
N GLN A 224 -0.67 6.32 13.77
CA GLN A 224 0.11 5.85 14.92
C GLN A 224 0.41 4.35 14.85
N VAL A 225 -0.56 3.55 14.38
CA VAL A 225 -0.40 2.12 14.13
C VAL A 225 0.59 1.89 12.99
N SER A 226 0.57 2.71 11.94
CA SER A 226 1.58 2.65 10.88
C SER A 226 3.00 2.89 11.43
N LEU A 227 3.16 3.89 12.30
CA LEU A 227 4.45 4.25 12.91
C LEU A 227 4.98 3.15 13.85
N LEU A 228 4.09 2.51 14.62
CA LEU A 228 4.41 1.33 15.43
C LEU A 228 4.96 0.19 14.57
N LEU A 229 4.34 -0.03 13.40
CA LEU A 229 4.71 -1.06 12.42
C LEU A 229 5.88 -0.64 11.49
N GLY A 230 6.52 0.51 11.77
CA GLY A 230 7.73 0.99 11.09
C GLY A 230 7.49 1.81 9.83
N LEU A 231 6.23 2.04 9.44
CA LEU A 231 5.84 2.85 8.29
C LEU A 231 5.67 4.32 8.68
N GLN A 232 6.34 5.22 7.95
CA GLN A 232 6.22 6.67 8.22
C GLN A 232 5.10 7.28 7.39
N ALA A 233 4.31 8.16 8.01
CA ALA A 233 3.28 8.98 7.35
C ALA A 233 2.28 8.21 6.48
N THR A 234 1.92 6.99 6.88
CA THR A 234 0.92 6.16 6.19
C THR A 234 -0.36 6.14 7.01
N GLU A 235 -1.52 6.21 6.37
CA GLU A 235 -2.82 6.09 7.03
C GLU A 235 -3.89 5.67 6.01
N ALA A 236 -4.85 4.85 6.40
CA ALA A 236 -5.99 4.52 5.55
C ALA A 236 -6.74 5.80 5.15
N VAL A 237 -7.12 5.93 3.89
CA VAL A 237 -7.94 7.04 3.41
C VAL A 237 -9.28 7.04 4.14
N MET A 238 -9.85 5.88 4.44
CA MET A 238 -11.07 5.74 5.24
C MET A 238 -10.90 6.08 6.73
N GLN A 239 -9.68 6.20 7.26
CA GLN A 239 -9.47 6.64 8.65
C GLN A 239 -10.01 8.06 8.85
N GLN A 240 -10.96 8.25 9.77
CA GLN A 240 -11.50 9.56 10.04
C GLN A 240 -10.50 10.44 10.79
N GLY A 241 -10.14 11.60 10.23
CA GLY A 241 -9.37 12.61 10.95
C GLY A 241 -8.55 13.61 10.15
N ILE A 242 -8.80 13.76 8.84
CA ILE A 242 -7.97 14.60 7.95
C ILE A 242 -7.78 16.04 8.48
N LEU A 243 -6.54 16.50 8.44
CA LEU A 243 -6.12 17.81 8.97
C LEU A 243 -6.04 18.88 7.87
N SER A 244 -6.10 20.16 8.26
CA SER A 244 -5.78 21.26 7.34
C SER A 244 -4.27 21.30 7.07
N GLY A 245 -3.87 21.37 5.80
CA GLY A 245 -2.46 21.37 5.40
C GLY A 245 -1.82 20.01 5.14
N GLU A 246 -2.61 18.94 5.06
CA GLU A 246 -2.15 17.64 4.57
C GLU A 246 -2.98 17.17 3.37
N SER A 247 -2.38 16.33 2.53
CA SER A 247 -3.08 15.50 1.55
C SER A 247 -2.90 14.02 1.86
N ARG A 248 -3.92 13.22 1.58
CA ARG A 248 -4.00 11.75 1.58
C ARG A 248 -4.71 11.33 0.27
N ARG A 249 -3.97 11.30 -0.84
CA ARG A 249 -4.52 11.17 -2.21
C ARG A 249 -4.34 9.78 -2.84
N THR A 250 -3.70 8.87 -2.12
CA THR A 250 -3.43 7.50 -2.54
C THR A 250 -3.81 6.54 -1.41
N LEU A 251 -4.32 5.36 -1.78
CA LEU A 251 -4.87 4.39 -0.84
C LEU A 251 -3.78 3.75 0.02
N ALA A 252 -4.12 3.36 1.24
CA ALA A 252 -3.42 2.32 1.98
C ALA A 252 -3.98 0.93 1.60
N ALA A 253 -3.39 -0.12 2.15
CA ALA A 253 -3.86 -1.49 1.91
C ALA A 253 -5.28 -1.71 2.44
N ASP A 254 -5.56 -1.33 3.70
CA ASP A 254 -6.88 -1.37 4.36
C ASP A 254 -8.06 -0.91 3.48
N ASP A 255 -7.87 0.21 2.75
CA ASP A 255 -8.86 0.79 1.84
C ASP A 255 -9.18 -0.16 0.66
N ILE A 256 -8.13 -0.72 0.03
CA ILE A 256 -8.24 -1.59 -1.14
C ILE A 256 -8.83 -2.94 -0.74
N ALA A 257 -8.39 -3.46 0.39
CA ALA A 257 -8.79 -4.75 0.92
C ALA A 257 -10.29 -4.85 1.20
N THR A 258 -10.84 -3.81 1.83
CA THR A 258 -12.27 -3.73 2.16
C THR A 258 -13.09 -3.75 0.87
N LEU A 259 -12.67 -2.97 -0.13
CA LEU A 259 -13.28 -2.98 -1.45
C LEU A 259 -13.15 -4.34 -2.16
N ARG A 260 -11.98 -4.98 -2.10
CA ARG A 260 -11.71 -6.29 -2.73
C ARG A 260 -12.46 -7.44 -2.05
N LEU A 261 -12.67 -7.38 -0.74
CA LEU A 261 -13.50 -8.34 -0.03
C LEU A 261 -14.97 -8.22 -0.47
N ALA A 262 -15.49 -7.01 -0.70
CA ALA A 262 -16.80 -6.85 -1.34
C ALA A 262 -16.82 -7.33 -2.81
N MET A 263 -15.71 -7.16 -3.53
CA MET A 263 -15.55 -7.66 -4.90
C MET A 263 -15.56 -9.20 -4.99
N SER A 264 -15.29 -9.94 -3.91
CA SER A 264 -15.48 -11.41 -3.81
C SER A 264 -16.94 -11.88 -3.72
N GLY A 265 -17.89 -11.00 -4.01
CA GLY A 265 -19.28 -11.34 -4.31
C GLY A 265 -20.15 -11.72 -3.10
N LEU A 266 -21.06 -12.68 -3.32
CA LEU A 266 -22.04 -13.16 -2.33
C LEU A 266 -21.62 -14.45 -1.64
N ASP A 267 -20.83 -15.31 -2.29
CA ASP A 267 -20.21 -16.45 -1.61
C ASP A 267 -18.94 -16.06 -0.82
N ARG A 268 -18.41 -14.86 -1.08
CA ARG A 268 -17.31 -14.20 -0.38
C ARG A 268 -15.97 -14.94 -0.52
N LEU A 269 -15.80 -15.66 -1.63
CA LEU A 269 -14.61 -16.43 -1.99
C LEU A 269 -14.07 -15.89 -3.31
N ALA A 270 -12.77 -15.62 -3.39
CA ALA A 270 -12.19 -15.06 -4.62
C ALA A 270 -12.00 -16.14 -5.71
N GLY A 271 -12.20 -15.76 -6.97
CA GLY A 271 -12.14 -16.62 -8.14
C GLY A 271 -13.48 -17.27 -8.52
N THR A 272 -14.61 -16.75 -8.04
CA THR A 272 -15.96 -17.35 -8.20
C THR A 272 -16.81 -16.60 -9.24
N PRO A 273 -17.96 -17.16 -9.69
CA PRO A 273 -18.78 -16.55 -10.75
C PRO A 273 -19.51 -15.25 -10.37
N ASP A 274 -19.48 -14.86 -9.10
CA ASP A 274 -20.09 -13.64 -8.58
C ASP A 274 -19.08 -12.51 -8.23
N ASP A 275 -17.78 -12.76 -8.46
CA ASP A 275 -16.66 -11.79 -8.43
C ASP A 275 -16.84 -10.62 -9.40
N TYR A 276 -16.71 -9.37 -8.95
CA TYR A 276 -16.77 -8.20 -9.82
C TYR A 276 -15.54 -7.29 -9.77
N ILE A 277 -15.27 -6.61 -10.87
CA ILE A 277 -14.31 -5.50 -10.95
C ILE A 277 -15.11 -4.19 -10.95
N LEU A 278 -14.86 -3.31 -9.99
CA LEU A 278 -15.47 -1.98 -9.93
C LEU A 278 -14.76 -1.02 -10.89
N THR A 279 -15.52 -0.42 -11.81
CA THR A 279 -15.08 0.67 -12.69
C THR A 279 -15.88 1.94 -12.36
N LEU A 280 -15.24 2.96 -11.80
CA LEU A 280 -15.83 4.29 -11.61
C LEU A 280 -15.67 5.13 -12.89
N GLN A 281 -16.78 5.68 -13.40
CA GLN A 281 -16.81 6.43 -14.66
C GLN A 281 -17.24 7.89 -14.42
N TYR A 282 -16.41 8.85 -14.82
CA TYR A 282 -16.72 10.29 -14.72
C TYR A 282 -17.67 10.74 -15.83
N GLU A 283 -18.88 11.18 -15.45
CA GLU A 283 -19.92 11.69 -16.37
C GLU A 283 -19.93 13.23 -16.47
N GLY A 284 -18.96 13.92 -15.87
CA GLY A 284 -18.88 15.37 -15.90
C GLY A 284 -19.87 16.07 -14.97
N LEU A 285 -20.36 17.23 -15.40
CA LEU A 285 -21.34 18.02 -14.65
C LEU A 285 -22.76 17.44 -14.89
N THR A 286 -23.24 16.62 -13.95
CA THR A 286 -24.57 15.98 -13.99
C THR A 286 -25.10 15.63 -12.59
N ASP A 287 -26.43 15.69 -12.43
CA ASP A 287 -27.16 15.20 -11.24
C ASP A 287 -27.66 13.74 -11.42
N ASP A 288 -27.60 13.20 -12.64
CA ASP A 288 -28.20 11.90 -13.00
C ASP A 288 -27.34 10.68 -12.66
N ALA A 289 -26.05 10.89 -12.35
CA ALA A 289 -25.08 9.82 -12.03
C ALA A 289 -25.43 9.03 -10.74
N ASP A 290 -24.85 7.84 -10.57
CA ASP A 290 -25.03 6.97 -9.40
C ASP A 290 -24.45 7.60 -8.11
N ILE A 291 -23.37 8.37 -8.24
CA ILE A 291 -22.74 9.14 -7.17
C ILE A 291 -22.62 10.61 -7.63
N VAL A 292 -23.13 11.56 -6.84
CA VAL A 292 -23.10 13.00 -7.17
C VAL A 292 -22.38 13.82 -6.10
N PHE A 293 -21.39 14.62 -6.52
CA PHE A 293 -20.62 15.56 -5.69
C PHE A 293 -21.27 16.96 -5.65
N ASN A 294 -21.44 17.58 -4.47
CA ASN A 294 -22.13 18.86 -4.34
C ASN A 294 -21.74 19.69 -3.09
N PHE A 295 -21.42 20.97 -3.27
CA PHE A 295 -21.19 21.97 -2.20
C PHE A 295 -22.52 22.57 -1.68
N ASP A 296 -23.39 21.73 -1.13
CA ASP A 296 -24.74 22.15 -0.70
C ASP A 296 -24.91 22.43 0.80
N ASN A 297 -23.86 22.22 1.61
CA ASN A 297 -23.85 22.44 3.06
C ASN A 297 -24.82 21.56 3.87
N ARG A 298 -25.24 20.39 3.37
CA ARG A 298 -25.95 19.39 4.19
C ARG A 298 -25.05 18.72 5.22
N ALA A 299 -23.77 18.53 4.89
CA ALA A 299 -22.76 17.99 5.79
C ALA A 299 -22.20 19.06 6.74
N SER A 300 -21.72 18.63 7.91
CA SER A 300 -21.02 19.50 8.87
C SER A 300 -19.64 19.93 8.36
N PHE A 301 -18.93 19.06 7.64
CA PHE A 301 -17.65 19.30 6.97
C PHE A 301 -17.72 18.75 5.53
N ALA A 302 -17.73 17.42 5.42
CA ALA A 302 -18.13 16.64 4.27
C ALA A 302 -18.87 15.39 4.75
N ALA A 303 -19.67 14.76 3.87
CA ALA A 303 -20.28 13.44 4.09
C ALA A 303 -20.86 12.88 2.78
N CYS A 304 -20.55 11.64 2.43
CA CYS A 304 -21.39 10.78 1.60
C CYS A 304 -22.72 10.51 2.32
N SER A 305 -23.81 10.47 1.55
CA SER A 305 -25.13 10.06 2.02
C SER A 305 -25.70 9.02 1.08
N LEU A 306 -26.23 7.94 1.65
CA LEU A 306 -26.55 6.70 0.93
C LEU A 306 -28.01 6.28 1.10
N THR A 307 -28.53 5.61 0.09
CA THR A 307 -29.67 4.69 0.22
C THR A 307 -29.27 3.33 -0.33
N GLY A 308 -29.65 2.25 0.35
CA GLY A 308 -29.32 0.88 -0.04
C GLY A 308 -30.45 -0.09 0.27
N PHE A 309 -30.31 -1.34 -0.18
CA PHE A 309 -31.24 -2.43 0.12
C PHE A 309 -30.49 -3.75 0.31
N PHE A 310 -31.03 -4.60 1.18
CA PHE A 310 -30.53 -5.96 1.38
C PHE A 310 -30.81 -6.83 0.14
N LEU A 311 -29.75 -7.36 -0.47
CA LEU A 311 -29.78 -8.36 -1.53
C LEU A 311 -29.86 -9.78 -0.94
N SER A 312 -29.24 -9.99 0.23
CA SER A 312 -29.47 -11.08 1.16
C SER A 312 -29.45 -10.55 2.59
N ASP A 313 -29.60 -11.41 3.60
CA ASP A 313 -29.36 -11.10 5.02
C ASP A 313 -27.94 -10.60 5.32
N LYS A 314 -26.98 -10.91 4.44
CA LYS A 314 -25.54 -10.68 4.63
C LYS A 314 -24.91 -9.66 3.69
N HIS A 315 -25.67 -9.14 2.74
CA HIS A 315 -25.18 -8.30 1.64
C HIS A 315 -26.15 -7.16 1.31
N VAL A 316 -25.66 -5.93 1.39
CA VAL A 316 -26.39 -4.70 1.02
C VAL A 316 -25.87 -4.16 -0.30
N VAL A 317 -26.75 -3.62 -1.13
CA VAL A 317 -26.41 -2.95 -2.39
C VAL A 317 -26.85 -1.50 -2.32
N ILE A 318 -25.92 -0.57 -2.62
CA ILE A 318 -26.20 0.86 -2.75
C ILE A 318 -27.13 1.12 -3.94
N GLN A 319 -28.00 2.13 -3.83
CA GLN A 319 -28.92 2.56 -4.90
C GLN A 319 -28.52 3.91 -5.50
N LYS A 320 -28.03 4.84 -4.67
CA LYS A 320 -27.49 6.15 -5.06
C LYS A 320 -26.65 6.70 -3.91
N GLY A 321 -25.54 7.36 -4.24
CA GLY A 321 -24.74 8.18 -3.34
C GLY A 321 -24.87 9.67 -3.64
N HIS A 322 -24.82 10.50 -2.61
CA HIS A 322 -24.72 11.95 -2.74
C HIS A 322 -23.72 12.50 -1.73
N ILE A 323 -22.61 13.04 -2.21
CA ILE A 323 -21.51 13.57 -1.40
C ILE A 323 -21.72 15.08 -1.22
N SER A 324 -21.94 15.48 0.03
CA SER A 324 -22.22 16.86 0.43
C SER A 324 -20.99 17.49 1.06
N PHE A 325 -20.60 18.69 0.63
CA PHE A 325 -19.49 19.47 1.20
C PHE A 325 -19.97 20.81 1.77
N ASN A 326 -19.26 21.32 2.78
CA ASN A 326 -19.54 22.60 3.44
C ASN A 326 -18.63 23.73 2.91
N THR A 327 -19.25 24.77 2.33
CA THR A 327 -18.57 25.97 1.78
C THR A 327 -18.00 26.90 2.86
N GLY A 328 -18.30 26.66 4.13
CA GLY A 328 -17.76 27.41 5.27
C GLY A 328 -16.29 27.13 5.58
N PHE A 329 -15.68 26.12 4.95
CA PHE A 329 -14.26 25.78 5.08
C PHE A 329 -13.44 26.38 3.92
N ILE A 330 -12.14 26.56 4.13
CA ILE A 330 -11.22 27.01 3.07
C ILE A 330 -10.68 25.76 2.37
N TRP A 331 -11.07 25.59 1.11
CA TRP A 331 -10.70 24.42 0.31
C TRP A 331 -9.52 24.71 -0.61
N PHE A 332 -8.67 23.72 -0.81
CA PHE A 332 -7.65 23.68 -1.86
C PHE A 332 -8.05 22.64 -2.89
N PHE A 333 -8.11 23.04 -4.15
CA PHE A 333 -8.43 22.17 -5.28
C PHE A 333 -7.16 21.90 -6.07
N ASN A 334 -6.85 20.62 -6.32
CA ASN A 334 -5.72 20.24 -7.16
C ASN A 334 -5.97 20.63 -8.62
N PRO A 335 -5.16 21.50 -9.25
CA PRO A 335 -5.33 21.84 -10.66
C PRO A 335 -4.59 20.87 -11.59
N GLU A 336 -3.82 19.92 -11.06
CA GLU A 336 -3.02 18.97 -11.84
C GLU A 336 -3.73 17.61 -11.91
N LEU A 337 -4.08 17.19 -13.12
CA LEU A 337 -4.60 15.85 -13.38
C LEU A 337 -3.48 14.83 -13.14
N THR A 338 -3.71 13.88 -12.23
CA THR A 338 -2.81 12.76 -12.01
C THR A 338 -2.61 12.02 -13.34
N PRO A 339 -1.37 11.84 -13.82
CA PRO A 339 -1.14 11.13 -15.07
C PRO A 339 -1.69 9.70 -14.96
N PRO A 340 -2.20 9.12 -16.05
CA PRO A 340 -2.60 7.72 -16.04
C PRO A 340 -1.40 6.87 -15.65
N VAL A 341 -1.60 5.98 -14.66
CA VAL A 341 -0.64 4.94 -14.29
C VAL A 341 -0.32 4.12 -15.55
N PRO A 342 0.95 3.69 -15.78
CA PRO A 342 1.29 2.91 -16.95
C PRO A 342 0.45 1.65 -17.09
N GLU A 343 0.17 1.19 -18.31
CA GLU A 343 -0.57 -0.07 -18.51
C GLU A 343 0.23 -1.30 -18.03
N GLN A 344 1.55 -1.19 -17.88
CA GLN A 344 2.49 -2.27 -17.55
C GLN A 344 3.63 -1.76 -16.64
N PRO A 345 4.16 -2.58 -15.72
CA PRO A 345 5.27 -2.21 -14.84
C PRO A 345 6.48 -1.58 -15.53
N VAL A 346 6.97 -0.47 -14.98
CA VAL A 346 8.15 0.25 -15.46
C VAL A 346 9.32 0.00 -14.50
N VAL A 347 10.09 -1.05 -14.81
CA VAL A 347 11.38 -1.32 -14.16
C VAL A 347 12.48 -0.40 -14.69
N SER A 348 13.44 -0.06 -13.82
CA SER A 348 14.58 0.79 -14.15
C SER A 348 15.86 0.31 -13.46
N ILE A 349 17.02 0.52 -14.10
CA ILE A 349 18.33 0.34 -13.48
C ILE A 349 19.31 1.44 -13.94
N LEU A 350 20.07 1.96 -12.98
CA LEU A 350 21.04 3.03 -13.15
C LEU A 350 22.45 2.57 -12.73
N ALA A 351 23.47 3.03 -13.45
CA ALA A 351 24.86 2.94 -13.04
C ALA A 351 25.40 4.36 -12.82
N ASN A 352 25.85 4.70 -11.61
CA ASN A 352 26.30 6.05 -11.24
C ASN A 352 25.30 7.16 -11.72
N ASN A 353 24.01 6.97 -11.41
CA ASN A 353 22.88 7.83 -11.78
C ASN A 353 22.69 8.08 -13.29
N GLN A 354 23.14 7.15 -14.14
CA GLN A 354 23.00 7.20 -15.60
C GLN A 354 22.30 5.93 -16.14
N THR A 355 21.51 6.12 -17.20
CA THR A 355 20.82 5.07 -17.96
C THR A 355 21.60 4.68 -19.24
N GLY A 356 21.20 3.57 -19.87
CA GLY A 356 21.60 3.23 -21.24
C GLY A 356 23.01 2.64 -21.39
N ASP A 357 23.54 2.69 -22.61
CA ASP A 357 24.62 1.79 -23.05
C ASP A 357 26.03 2.41 -23.11
N SER A 358 26.30 3.52 -22.42
CA SER A 358 27.56 4.26 -22.59
C SER A 358 28.10 4.93 -21.32
N VAL A 359 27.81 4.38 -20.15
CA VAL A 359 28.40 4.85 -18.90
C VAL A 359 29.88 4.43 -18.85
N ILE A 360 30.79 5.40 -18.61
CA ILE A 360 32.23 5.13 -18.49
C ILE A 360 32.63 5.22 -17.02
N VAL A 361 33.37 4.21 -16.54
CA VAL A 361 33.92 4.15 -15.17
C VAL A 361 35.41 3.81 -15.26
N LEU A 362 36.27 4.41 -14.43
CA LEU A 362 37.69 4.01 -14.38
C LEU A 362 37.96 3.01 -13.25
N ALA A 363 39.01 2.20 -13.41
CA ALA A 363 39.45 1.25 -12.39
C ALA A 363 39.87 1.97 -11.09
N GLY A 364 39.14 1.73 -10.01
CA GLY A 364 39.32 2.40 -8.72
C GLY A 364 38.53 3.69 -8.54
N ASP A 365 37.51 3.94 -9.38
CA ASP A 365 36.40 4.85 -9.09
C ASP A 365 35.29 4.12 -8.29
N PRO A 366 34.35 4.85 -7.65
CA PRO A 366 33.13 4.26 -7.12
C PRO A 366 32.15 3.83 -8.23
N LEU A 367 31.45 2.74 -7.97
CA LEU A 367 30.30 2.25 -8.74
C LEU A 367 29.11 2.08 -7.78
N SER A 368 28.02 2.79 -8.08
CA SER A 368 26.69 2.56 -7.54
C SER A 368 25.82 1.92 -8.62
N LEU A 369 25.05 0.90 -8.24
CA LEU A 369 23.94 0.37 -9.03
C LEU A 369 22.65 0.56 -8.23
N VAL A 370 21.68 1.25 -8.84
CA VAL A 370 20.36 1.55 -8.25
C VAL A 370 19.29 0.99 -9.16
N VAL A 371 18.28 0.33 -8.59
CA VAL A 371 17.08 -0.14 -9.30
C VAL A 371 15.85 0.60 -8.83
N GLY A 372 14.81 0.64 -9.65
CA GLY A 372 13.50 1.16 -9.30
C GLY A 372 12.39 0.43 -10.04
N LEU A 373 11.21 0.34 -9.45
CA LEU A 373 10.02 -0.28 -10.01
C LEU A 373 8.82 0.65 -9.78
N ASP A 374 8.19 1.09 -10.86
CA ASP A 374 6.78 1.47 -10.85
C ASP A 374 5.97 0.21 -11.18
N PRO A 375 5.15 -0.32 -10.24
CA PRO A 375 4.41 -1.56 -10.41
C PRO A 375 3.15 -1.39 -11.27
N ALA A 376 2.82 -0.18 -11.75
CA ALA A 376 1.68 0.08 -12.60
C ALA A 376 0.34 -0.40 -11.98
N HIS A 377 -0.67 -0.67 -12.84
CA HIS A 377 -1.91 -1.38 -12.48
C HIS A 377 -1.69 -2.83 -11.97
N LYS A 378 -0.44 -3.27 -11.81
CA LYS A 378 -0.05 -4.60 -11.36
C LYS A 378 0.43 -4.61 -9.90
N SER A 379 0.34 -3.49 -9.16
CA SER A 379 0.74 -3.49 -7.75
C SER A 379 -0.09 -4.45 -6.90
N GLY A 380 0.60 -5.28 -6.11
CA GLY A 380 0.01 -6.38 -5.35
C GLY A 380 0.15 -7.75 -6.01
N ASP A 381 0.17 -7.84 -7.35
CA ASP A 381 0.34 -9.10 -8.07
C ASP A 381 1.68 -9.76 -7.68
N GLN A 382 1.69 -11.08 -7.51
CA GLN A 382 2.87 -11.82 -7.07
C GLN A 382 3.86 -12.04 -8.22
N ALA A 383 5.10 -11.61 -8.01
CA ALA A 383 6.14 -11.54 -9.03
C ALA A 383 7.51 -12.03 -8.53
N ASP A 384 8.28 -12.63 -9.43
CA ASP A 384 9.69 -12.94 -9.20
C ASP A 384 10.63 -11.83 -9.69
N TYR A 385 11.57 -11.45 -8.82
CA TYR A 385 12.52 -10.35 -9.04
C TYR A 385 13.93 -10.89 -9.26
N TRP A 386 14.62 -10.35 -10.26
CA TRP A 386 15.92 -10.82 -10.74
C TRP A 386 16.86 -9.68 -11.08
N VAL A 387 18.14 -9.79 -10.69
CA VAL A 387 19.20 -8.91 -11.22
C VAL A 387 20.34 -9.75 -11.78
N ARG A 388 20.61 -9.59 -13.07
CA ARG A 388 21.60 -10.34 -13.85
C ARG A 388 22.71 -9.39 -14.33
N ALA A 389 23.93 -9.59 -13.86
CA ALA A 389 25.12 -8.90 -14.33
C ALA A 389 25.91 -9.79 -15.31
N MET A 390 25.95 -9.40 -16.58
CA MET A 390 26.86 -9.95 -17.59
C MET A 390 28.19 -9.21 -17.49
N THR A 391 29.28 -9.95 -17.26
CA THR A 391 30.62 -9.38 -17.00
C THR A 391 31.67 -9.97 -17.96
N PRO A 392 32.87 -9.36 -18.09
CA PRO A 392 33.95 -9.91 -18.91
C PRO A 392 34.45 -11.31 -18.52
N ILE A 393 34.05 -11.83 -17.35
CA ILE A 393 34.44 -13.15 -16.82
C ILE A 393 33.26 -14.11 -16.58
N GLY A 394 32.05 -13.76 -17.05
CA GLY A 394 30.86 -14.61 -17.00
C GLY A 394 29.62 -13.91 -16.42
N VAL A 395 28.55 -14.68 -16.23
CA VAL A 395 27.27 -14.20 -15.69
C VAL A 395 27.24 -14.32 -14.16
N TYR A 396 26.71 -13.28 -13.51
CA TYR A 396 26.48 -13.19 -12.08
C TYR A 396 25.03 -12.81 -11.82
N TRP A 397 24.45 -13.34 -10.75
CA TRP A 397 23.09 -13.06 -10.32
C TRP A 397 23.08 -12.55 -8.89
N LEU A 398 22.25 -11.54 -8.61
CA LEU A 398 22.05 -11.02 -7.27
C LEU A 398 21.18 -12.00 -6.48
N ASN A 399 21.66 -12.50 -5.34
CA ASN A 399 20.88 -13.36 -4.47
C ASN A 399 20.08 -12.56 -3.42
N ASN A 400 19.22 -13.24 -2.67
CA ASN A 400 18.44 -12.69 -1.54
C ASN A 400 19.26 -12.18 -0.33
N ARG A 401 20.58 -11.99 -0.48
CA ARG A 401 21.46 -11.31 0.48
C ARG A 401 22.16 -10.10 -0.14
N LEU A 402 21.67 -9.63 -1.29
CA LEU A 402 22.24 -8.56 -2.10
C LEU A 402 23.72 -8.82 -2.46
N GLN A 403 24.04 -10.07 -2.81
CA GLN A 403 25.38 -10.47 -3.23
C GLN A 403 25.33 -11.05 -4.65
N PHE A 404 26.14 -10.50 -5.54
CA PHE A 404 26.35 -11.05 -6.88
C PHE A 404 27.15 -12.35 -6.81
N VAL A 405 26.51 -13.47 -7.15
CA VAL A 405 27.10 -14.81 -7.19
C VAL A 405 27.23 -15.25 -8.64
N ARG A 406 28.40 -15.77 -9.03
CA ARG A 406 28.61 -16.31 -10.38
C ARG A 406 27.76 -17.57 -10.57
N SER A 407 26.89 -17.58 -11.57
CA SER A 407 26.02 -18.71 -11.86
C SER A 407 25.57 -18.69 -13.32
N ASP A 408 25.61 -19.86 -13.96
CA ASP A 408 25.12 -20.06 -15.33
C ASP A 408 23.60 -20.37 -15.34
N THR A 409 23.00 -20.68 -14.19
CA THR A 409 21.54 -20.72 -13.97
C THR A 409 21.05 -19.44 -13.26
N PRO A 410 19.80 -18.98 -13.49
CA PRO A 410 19.19 -17.90 -12.73
C PRO A 410 19.25 -18.10 -11.21
N ILE A 411 19.33 -16.99 -10.47
CA ILE A 411 19.15 -16.93 -9.01
C ILE A 411 18.24 -15.74 -8.73
N ARG A 412 17.12 -16.01 -8.06
CA ARG A 412 16.13 -15.01 -7.63
C ARG A 412 16.70 -14.12 -6.53
N VAL A 413 16.49 -12.80 -6.61
CA VAL A 413 16.81 -11.88 -5.49
C VAL A 413 15.65 -11.81 -4.50
N HIS A 414 14.43 -11.67 -4.99
CA HIS A 414 13.20 -11.62 -4.19
C HIS A 414 12.03 -12.23 -4.97
N GLY A 415 10.99 -12.65 -4.27
CA GLY A 415 9.71 -13.03 -4.87
C GLY A 415 8.62 -12.66 -3.88
N GLY A 416 7.57 -11.99 -4.37
CA GLY A 416 6.50 -11.40 -3.57
C GLY A 416 5.71 -10.38 -4.40
N ALA A 417 4.88 -9.57 -3.75
CA ALA A 417 4.06 -8.55 -4.41
C ALA A 417 4.87 -7.53 -5.23
N LEU A 418 4.31 -7.04 -6.33
CA LEU A 418 4.78 -5.85 -7.04
C LEU A 418 4.53 -4.57 -6.22
N ILE A 419 5.61 -3.91 -5.82
CA ILE A 419 5.62 -2.73 -4.94
C ILE A 419 6.34 -1.54 -5.60
N ASP A 420 5.87 -0.31 -5.34
CA ASP A 420 6.55 0.91 -5.78
C ASP A 420 7.83 1.16 -4.98
N PHE A 421 8.93 1.36 -5.70
CA PHE A 421 10.13 1.99 -5.16
C PHE A 421 10.88 2.77 -6.25
N SER A 422 10.94 4.09 -6.09
CA SER A 422 11.65 4.99 -7.00
C SER A 422 13.18 4.81 -7.03
N ALA A 423 13.80 4.31 -5.96
CA ALA A 423 15.24 4.04 -5.89
C ALA A 423 15.63 3.07 -4.75
N PHE A 424 16.27 1.96 -5.09
CA PHE A 424 16.88 1.02 -4.16
C PHE A 424 18.33 0.67 -4.56
N SER A 425 19.29 0.88 -3.67
CA SER A 425 20.72 0.67 -3.92
C SER A 425 21.10 -0.81 -3.74
N ILE A 426 21.44 -1.49 -4.85
CA ILE A 426 21.79 -2.92 -4.85
C ILE A 426 23.30 -3.18 -4.84
N LEU A 427 24.11 -2.14 -5.10
CA LEU A 427 25.57 -2.20 -5.00
C LEU A 427 26.14 -0.80 -4.79
N GLU A 428 26.98 -0.64 -3.77
CA GLU A 428 27.90 0.49 -3.63
C GLU A 428 29.30 -0.06 -3.34
N SER A 429 30.25 0.14 -4.27
CA SER A 429 31.59 -0.45 -4.17
C SER A 429 32.64 0.31 -4.99
N MET A 430 33.92 0.00 -4.78
CA MET A 430 35.03 0.54 -5.56
C MET A 430 35.45 -0.47 -6.64
N THR A 431 35.59 -0.02 -7.89
CA THR A 431 35.87 -0.90 -9.05
C THR A 431 37.29 -1.47 -9.10
N ALA A 432 38.15 -1.18 -8.11
CA ALA A 432 39.57 -1.54 -8.09
C ALA A 432 39.88 -3.05 -8.17
N GLY A 433 38.89 -3.92 -7.91
CA GLY A 433 39.01 -5.37 -8.05
C GLY A 433 38.26 -5.98 -9.24
N LEU A 434 37.61 -5.17 -10.07
CA LEU A 434 36.79 -5.64 -11.19
C LEU A 434 37.62 -5.73 -12.49
N PRO A 435 37.47 -6.79 -13.31
CA PRO A 435 38.08 -6.87 -14.64
C PRO A 435 37.70 -5.69 -15.56
N VAL A 436 38.68 -5.11 -16.23
CA VAL A 436 38.46 -4.14 -17.33
C VAL A 436 37.61 -4.76 -18.43
N GLY A 437 36.65 -4.00 -18.96
CA GLY A 437 35.75 -4.43 -20.02
C GLY A 437 34.31 -3.93 -19.82
N THR A 438 33.41 -4.42 -20.67
CA THR A 438 31.99 -4.05 -20.66
C THR A 438 31.18 -4.90 -19.69
N TYR A 439 30.27 -4.26 -18.96
CA TYR A 439 29.32 -4.85 -18.02
C TYR A 439 27.92 -4.42 -18.43
N THR A 440 27.01 -5.37 -18.61
CA THR A 440 25.57 -5.08 -18.77
C THR A 440 24.86 -5.66 -17.56
N VAL A 441 24.14 -4.82 -16.82
CA VAL A 441 23.33 -5.25 -15.67
C VAL A 441 21.86 -5.05 -16.03
N THR A 442 21.11 -6.14 -15.98
CA THR A 442 19.66 -6.18 -16.18
C THR A 442 18.98 -6.29 -14.82
N PHE A 443 18.02 -5.41 -14.54
CA PHE A 443 16.98 -5.66 -13.55
C PHE A 443 15.74 -6.15 -14.31
N ALA A 444 15.14 -7.24 -13.83
CA ALA A 444 13.94 -7.83 -14.42
C ALA A 444 12.98 -8.30 -13.32
N VAL A 445 11.69 -8.26 -13.65
CA VAL A 445 10.59 -8.70 -12.82
C VAL A 445 9.58 -9.42 -13.71
N ASP A 446 9.05 -10.54 -13.23
CA ASP A 446 8.17 -11.42 -14.00
C ASP A 446 6.69 -11.21 -13.60
N GLU A 447 5.75 -11.65 -14.45
CA GLU A 447 4.31 -11.49 -14.18
C GLU A 447 3.71 -12.64 -13.32
N ASN A 448 4.57 -13.45 -12.68
CA ASN A 448 4.20 -14.59 -11.87
C ASN A 448 5.28 -14.92 -10.80
N LEU A 449 4.99 -15.87 -9.91
CA LEU A 449 5.83 -16.29 -8.76
C LEU A 449 6.20 -17.79 -8.82
N ASP A 450 6.68 -18.30 -9.95
CA ASP A 450 6.94 -19.75 -10.14
C ASP A 450 8.41 -20.22 -9.97
N GLN A 451 9.35 -19.28 -9.76
CA GLN A 451 10.81 -19.43 -9.68
C GLN A 451 11.53 -19.71 -11.02
N ILE A 452 10.88 -19.48 -12.16
CA ILE A 452 11.47 -19.44 -13.50
C ILE A 452 11.79 -17.98 -13.87
N PHE A 453 12.83 -17.77 -14.66
CA PHE A 453 13.23 -16.44 -15.14
C PHE A 453 12.66 -16.20 -16.55
N ASP A 454 11.53 -15.51 -16.62
CA ASP A 454 10.87 -15.14 -17.89
C ASP A 454 11.38 -13.80 -18.43
N ALA A 455 11.73 -12.88 -17.53
CA ALA A 455 12.09 -11.50 -17.77
C ALA A 455 11.00 -10.65 -18.47
N THR A 456 9.73 -10.83 -18.05
CA THR A 456 8.55 -10.18 -18.64
C THR A 456 8.70 -8.66 -18.69
N TYR A 457 9.12 -8.05 -17.58
CA TYR A 457 9.46 -6.64 -17.47
C TYR A 457 10.96 -6.52 -17.20
N GLN A 458 11.73 -5.88 -18.08
CA GLN A 458 13.18 -5.73 -17.86
C GLN A 458 13.75 -4.41 -18.35
N ASN A 459 14.74 -3.90 -17.61
CA ASN A 459 15.55 -2.74 -17.97
C ASN A 459 17.03 -3.07 -17.79
N SER A 460 17.91 -2.45 -18.59
CA SER A 460 19.35 -2.71 -18.53
C SER A 460 20.17 -1.44 -18.66
N VAL A 461 21.31 -1.42 -17.95
CA VAL A 461 22.36 -0.41 -18.08
C VAL A 461 23.66 -1.09 -18.49
N THR A 462 24.36 -0.54 -19.48
CA THR A 462 25.68 -1.01 -19.90
C THR A 462 26.74 0.04 -19.57
N PHE A 463 27.72 -0.37 -18.77
CA PHE A 463 28.89 0.45 -18.44
C PHE A 463 30.19 -0.22 -18.89
N THR A 464 31.19 0.58 -19.28
CA THR A 464 32.53 0.08 -19.61
C THR A 464 33.52 0.53 -18.56
N LEU A 465 34.14 -0.45 -17.89
CA LEU A 465 35.22 -0.23 -16.94
C LEU A 465 36.55 -0.16 -17.70
N LEU A 466 37.18 1.01 -17.70
CA LEU A 466 38.47 1.27 -18.33
C LEU A 466 39.63 1.17 -17.32
N PRO A 467 40.86 0.87 -17.77
CA PRO A 467 42.05 1.06 -16.93
C PRO A 467 42.24 2.55 -16.60
N ARG A 468 43.02 2.82 -15.56
CA ARG A 468 43.35 4.17 -15.06
C ARG A 468 44.79 4.54 -15.39
#